data_AF-A0A4C1UJ25-F1
#
_entry.id   AF-A0A4C1UJ25-F1
#
_cell.length_a   1.000
_cell.length_b   1.000
_cell.length_c   1.000
_cell.angle_alpha   90.00
_cell.angle_beta   90.00
_cell.angle_gamma   90.00
#
_symmetry.space_group_name_H-M   'P 1'
#
loop_
_entity.id
_entity.type
_entity.pdbx_description
1 polymer ?
#
loop_
_entity_poly.entity_id
_entity_poly.type
_entity_poly.pdbx_seq_one_letter_code
_entity_poly.pdbx_strand_id
1 'polypeptide(L)'
;MLCRIRHADWFRRFKNNDFELEAKECSGALKKFEDKKLEELLDQERCQMLTELGKTLQVDVSTVSKLLKVLGMIQKQGHWVEAERCRSACELLLQWKKRKGFWHRIMTGEEKWIHHGNPKRRKPWGKPGHASTSSVKLNIHGSKRLLCIWWNQRV
;
A
#
# COMPACT_ATOMS: atom_id res chain seq x y z
N MET A 1 33.88 30.93 -15.18
CA MET A 1 34.62 31.01 -13.90
C MET A 1 34.63 29.71 -13.06
N LEU A 2 33.74 28.73 -13.33
CA LEU A 2 33.67 27.49 -12.54
C LEU A 2 34.84 26.48 -12.76
N CYS A 3 35.58 26.58 -13.87
CA CYS A 3 36.65 25.62 -14.19
C CYS A 3 37.95 25.81 -13.38
N ARG A 4 38.31 27.05 -13.01
CA ARG A 4 39.56 27.32 -12.27
C ARG A 4 39.50 26.89 -10.81
N ILE A 5 38.32 26.92 -10.19
CA ILE A 5 38.13 26.60 -8.77
C ILE A 5 38.31 25.10 -8.51
N ARG A 6 37.91 24.23 -9.44
CA ARG A 6 38.08 22.76 -9.29
C ARG A 6 39.54 22.30 -9.33
N HIS A 7 40.41 22.97 -10.09
CA HIS A 7 41.81 22.54 -10.27
C HIS A 7 42.67 22.75 -9.02
N ALA A 8 42.49 23.88 -8.32
CA ALA A 8 43.23 24.17 -7.09
C ALA A 8 42.84 23.22 -5.94
N ASP A 9 41.56 22.85 -5.87
CA ASP A 9 41.03 21.99 -4.81
C ASP A 9 41.51 20.54 -4.96
N TRP A 10 41.55 20.03 -6.19
CA TRP A 10 42.14 18.74 -6.53
C TRP A 10 43.65 18.70 -6.27
N PHE A 11 44.38 19.76 -6.65
CA PHE A 11 45.82 19.83 -6.42
C PHE A 11 46.18 19.84 -4.92
N ARG A 12 45.33 20.46 -4.10
CA ARG A 12 45.45 20.46 -2.63
C ARG A 12 45.20 19.07 -2.03
N ARG A 13 44.19 18.33 -2.51
CA ARG A 13 43.93 16.93 -2.07
C ARG A 13 45.09 16.00 -2.41
N PHE A 14 45.60 16.12 -3.64
CA PHE A 14 46.73 15.33 -4.13
C PHE A 14 47.99 15.55 -3.28
N LYS A 15 48.29 16.79 -2.86
CA LYS A 15 49.40 17.08 -1.94
C LYS A 15 49.24 16.46 -0.54
N ASN A 16 48.00 16.20 -0.11
CA ASN A 16 47.71 15.59 1.18
C ASN A 16 47.60 14.06 1.11
N ASN A 17 48.01 13.43 -0.01
CA ASN A 17 47.86 11.99 -0.27
C ASN A 17 46.41 11.48 -0.20
N ASP A 18 45.42 12.35 -0.41
CA ASP A 18 44.00 11.98 -0.51
C ASP A 18 43.67 11.65 -1.97
N PHE A 19 43.83 10.36 -2.33
CA PHE A 19 43.58 9.82 -3.68
C PHE A 19 42.15 9.32 -3.86
N GLU A 20 41.27 9.58 -2.91
CA GLU A 20 39.88 9.14 -2.98
C GLU A 20 39.16 9.86 -4.13
N LEU A 21 38.89 9.13 -5.20
CA LEU A 21 38.27 9.64 -6.42
C LEU A 21 36.76 9.88 -6.24
N GLU A 22 36.18 9.25 -5.22
CA GLU A 22 34.76 9.37 -4.92
C GLU A 22 34.44 10.74 -4.33
N ALA A 23 33.30 11.28 -4.76
CA ALA A 23 32.78 12.50 -4.17
C ALA A 23 32.44 12.23 -2.71
N LYS A 24 33.05 12.96 -1.77
CA LYS A 24 32.67 12.94 -0.36
C LYS A 24 31.17 13.15 -0.24
N GLU A 25 30.52 12.42 0.66
CA GLU A 25 29.08 12.50 0.90
C GLU A 25 28.66 13.98 0.97
N CYS A 26 27.94 14.43 -0.06
CA CYS A 26 27.40 15.77 -0.07
C CYS A 26 26.37 15.86 1.06
N SER A 27 26.43 16.93 1.85
CA SER A 27 25.51 17.20 2.98
C SER A 27 24.04 17.39 2.58
N GLY A 28 23.67 17.03 1.34
CA GLY A 28 22.31 16.99 0.82
C GLY A 28 21.55 15.72 1.18
N ALA A 29 22.15 14.79 1.93
CA ALA A 29 21.40 13.72 2.58
C ALA A 29 20.25 14.35 3.39
N LEU A 30 19.00 13.94 3.12
CA LEU A 30 17.86 14.43 3.89
C LEU A 30 18.14 14.21 5.38
N LYS A 31 17.75 15.20 6.20
CA LYS A 31 18.04 15.21 7.63
C LYS A 31 17.50 13.92 8.25
N LYS A 32 18.39 13.06 8.75
CA LYS A 32 18.07 11.81 9.48
C LYS A 32 17.05 12.00 10.63
N PHE A 33 16.88 13.22 11.13
CA PHE A 33 15.87 13.58 12.13
C PHE A 33 14.44 13.57 11.58
N GLU A 34 14.24 14.01 10.34
CA GLU A 34 12.93 14.06 9.70
C GLU A 34 12.43 12.65 9.35
N ASP A 35 13.34 11.75 8.97
CA ASP A 35 13.06 10.33 8.67
C ASP A 35 12.47 9.59 9.87
N LYS A 36 13.09 9.72 11.05
CA LYS A 36 12.64 9.05 12.29
C LYS A 36 11.25 9.51 12.73
N LYS A 37 11.03 10.83 12.69
CA LYS A 37 9.74 11.42 13.07
C LYS A 37 8.64 11.02 12.09
N LEU A 38 8.96 10.89 10.80
CA LEU A 38 8.03 10.40 9.79
C LEU A 38 7.68 8.92 10.01
N GLU A 39 8.65 8.09 10.39
CA GLU A 39 8.44 6.68 10.70
C GLU A 39 7.51 6.49 11.91
N GLU A 40 7.73 7.23 13.00
CA GLU A 40 6.86 7.22 14.19
C GLU A 40 5.40 7.61 13.88
N LEU A 41 5.20 8.63 13.03
CA LEU A 41 3.85 9.05 12.60
C LEU A 41 3.14 7.96 11.80
N LEU A 42 3.86 7.26 10.93
CA LEU A 42 3.30 6.17 10.12
C LEU A 42 2.97 4.93 10.96
N ASP A 43 3.73 4.67 12.02
CA ASP A 43 3.42 3.58 12.95
C ASP A 43 2.15 3.84 13.74
N GLN A 44 1.89 5.10 14.10
CA GLN A 44 0.67 5.50 14.79
C GLN A 44 -0.55 5.50 13.84
N GLU A 45 -0.43 6.09 12.65
CA GLU A 45 -1.51 6.18 11.67
C GLU A 45 -1.02 5.89 10.25
N ARG A 46 -1.19 4.64 9.82
CA ARG A 46 -0.71 4.14 8.52
C ARG A 46 -1.41 4.72 7.28
N CYS A 47 -2.52 5.43 7.45
CA CYS A 47 -3.39 5.88 6.35
C CYS A 47 -3.38 7.40 6.14
N GLN A 48 -2.39 8.12 6.68
CA GLN A 48 -2.33 9.58 6.56
C GLN A 48 -2.08 10.06 5.12
N MET A 49 -2.65 11.23 4.81
CA MET A 49 -2.41 11.91 3.54
C MET A 49 -1.09 12.68 3.57
N LEU A 50 -0.42 12.77 2.41
CA LEU A 50 0.85 13.51 2.25
C LEU A 50 0.77 14.98 2.71
N THR A 51 -0.38 15.62 2.52
CA THR A 51 -0.63 17.00 2.95
C THR A 51 -0.66 17.15 4.47
N GLU A 52 -1.24 16.18 5.17
CA GLU A 52 -1.30 16.19 6.64
C GLU A 52 0.06 15.88 7.25
N LEU A 53 0.82 14.95 6.65
CA LEU A 53 2.21 14.71 7.01
C LEU A 53 3.08 15.96 6.85
N GLY A 54 2.92 16.68 5.73
CA GLY A 54 3.64 17.94 5.49
C GLY A 54 3.35 19.02 6.53
N LYS A 55 2.07 19.19 6.91
CA LYS A 55 1.67 20.14 7.97
C LYS A 55 2.27 19.77 9.33
N THR A 56 2.20 18.50 9.72
CA THR A 56 2.70 18.00 11.01
C THR A 56 4.23 18.09 11.11
N LEU A 57 4.94 17.84 10.01
CA LEU A 57 6.38 17.96 9.94
C LEU A 57 6.87 19.39 9.67
N GLN A 58 5.98 20.31 9.30
CA GLN A 58 6.30 21.66 8.78
C GLN A 58 7.24 21.61 7.56
N VAL A 59 7.00 20.63 6.69
CA VAL A 59 7.82 20.35 5.51
C VAL A 59 6.95 20.38 4.27
N ASP A 60 7.50 20.84 3.15
CA ASP A 60 6.81 20.83 1.86
C ASP A 60 6.44 19.40 1.43
N VAL A 61 5.29 19.26 0.77
CA VAL A 61 4.74 17.97 0.32
C VAL A 61 5.70 17.23 -0.61
N SER A 62 6.48 17.95 -1.43
CA SER A 62 7.47 17.34 -2.33
C SER A 62 8.62 16.69 -1.56
N THR A 63 9.01 17.25 -0.41
CA THR A 63 10.05 16.71 0.45
C THR A 63 9.55 15.47 1.19
N VAL A 64 8.31 15.47 1.68
CA VAL A 64 7.65 14.26 2.25
C VAL A 64 7.59 13.13 1.23
N SER A 65 7.26 13.42 -0.04
CA SER A 65 7.25 12.41 -1.10
C SER A 65 8.64 11.81 -1.36
N LYS A 66 9.70 12.63 -1.32
CA LYS A 66 11.08 12.15 -1.47
C LYS A 66 11.49 11.27 -0.28
N LEU A 67 11.16 11.71 0.95
CA LEU A 67 11.41 10.95 2.18
C LEU A 67 10.79 9.56 2.13
N LEU A 68 9.51 9.45 1.77
CA LEU A 68 8.82 8.16 1.66
C LEU A 68 9.46 7.24 0.62
N LYS A 69 9.98 7.80 -0.49
CA LYS A 69 10.71 7.02 -1.50
C LYS A 69 12.05 6.52 -0.97
N VAL A 70 12.80 7.34 -0.23
CA VAL A 70 14.07 6.95 0.41
C VAL A 70 13.84 5.85 1.44
N LEU A 71 12.74 5.94 2.21
CA LEU A 71 12.30 4.90 3.15
C LEU A 71 11.73 3.64 2.48
N GLY A 72 11.60 3.61 1.15
CA GLY A 72 11.04 2.46 0.42
C GLY A 72 9.54 2.24 0.62
N MET A 73 8.82 3.25 1.13
CA MET A 73 7.38 3.16 1.41
C MET A 73 6.56 3.35 0.14
N ILE A 74 5.53 2.50 -0.04
CA ILE A 74 4.62 2.56 -1.17
C ILE A 74 3.18 2.62 -0.65
N GLN A 75 2.39 3.54 -1.19
CA GLN A 75 0.97 3.62 -0.86
C GLN A 75 0.22 2.41 -1.42
N LYS A 76 -0.39 1.63 -0.53
CA LYS A 76 -1.23 0.48 -0.88
C LYS A 76 -2.69 0.81 -0.61
N GLN A 77 -3.60 0.23 -1.40
CA GLN A 77 -5.02 0.31 -1.09
C GLN A 77 -5.34 -0.59 0.10
N GLY A 78 -6.17 -0.09 1.02
CA GLY A 78 -6.65 -0.86 2.15
C GLY A 78 -7.47 -2.07 1.70
N HIS A 79 -7.40 -3.15 2.47
CA HIS A 79 -8.26 -4.31 2.28
C HIS A 79 -9.58 -4.08 3.03
N TRP A 80 -10.70 -4.36 2.37
CA TRP A 80 -11.99 -4.38 3.05
C TRP A 80 -12.07 -5.61 3.95
N VAL A 81 -12.22 -5.39 5.26
CA VAL A 81 -12.38 -6.46 6.24
C VAL A 81 -13.77 -6.33 6.84
N GLU A 82 -14.50 -7.44 6.93
CA GLU A 82 -15.78 -7.49 7.61
C GLU A 82 -15.58 -7.28 9.13
N ALA A 83 -16.53 -6.57 9.75
CA ALA A 83 -16.45 -6.19 11.15
C ALA A 83 -16.29 -7.39 12.10
N GLU A 84 -15.74 -7.10 13.29
CA GLU A 84 -15.22 -8.04 14.28
C GLU A 84 -16.04 -9.34 14.43
N ARG A 85 -15.41 -10.43 14.01
CA ARG A 85 -15.91 -11.80 14.05
C ARG A 85 -15.98 -12.30 15.48
N CYS A 86 -17.02 -13.07 15.83
CA CYS A 86 -17.15 -13.79 17.10
C CYS A 86 -15.96 -14.76 17.33
N ARG A 87 -14.87 -14.26 17.91
CA ARG A 87 -13.63 -15.01 18.19
C ARG A 87 -13.91 -16.24 19.05
N SER A 88 -14.77 -16.09 20.05
CA SER A 88 -15.21 -17.16 20.95
C SER A 88 -15.86 -18.34 20.22
N ALA A 89 -16.73 -18.08 19.24
CA ALA A 89 -17.35 -19.13 18.43
C ALA A 89 -16.30 -19.90 17.60
N CYS A 90 -15.29 -19.21 17.08
CA CYS A 90 -14.22 -19.83 16.32
C CYS A 90 -13.33 -20.71 17.22
N GLU A 91 -13.03 -20.28 18.44
CA GLU A 91 -12.26 -21.04 19.42
C GLU A 91 -12.98 -22.34 19.81
N LEU A 92 -14.29 -22.26 20.08
CA LEU A 92 -15.12 -23.44 20.37
C LEU A 92 -15.11 -24.45 19.22
N LEU A 93 -15.33 -24.00 17.99
CA LEU A 93 -15.30 -24.87 16.80
C LEU A 93 -13.92 -25.50 16.60
N LEU A 94 -12.83 -24.79 16.91
CA LEU A 94 -11.48 -25.31 16.83
C LEU A 94 -11.21 -26.40 17.88
N GLN A 95 -11.66 -26.20 19.12
CA GLN A 95 -11.54 -27.23 20.17
C GLN A 95 -12.31 -28.50 19.79
N TRP A 96 -13.51 -28.35 19.24
CA TRP A 96 -14.31 -29.49 18.78
C TRP A 96 -13.64 -30.23 17.64
N LYS A 97 -13.05 -29.51 16.67
CA LYS A 97 -12.27 -30.10 15.57
C LYS A 97 -11.13 -30.97 16.09
N LYS A 98 -10.40 -30.50 17.11
CA LYS A 98 -9.27 -31.25 17.71
C LYS A 98 -9.74 -32.52 18.41
N ARG A 99 -10.92 -32.52 19.03
CA ARG A 99 -11.48 -33.69 19.73
C ARG A 99 -12.07 -34.72 18.76
N LYS A 100 -12.74 -34.27 17.70
CA LYS A 100 -13.37 -35.15 16.70
C LYS A 100 -13.41 -34.46 15.34
N GLY A 101 -13.04 -35.17 14.28
CA GLY A 101 -13.21 -34.68 12.92
C GLY A 101 -14.70 -34.62 12.58
N PHE A 102 -15.33 -33.44 12.62
CA PHE A 102 -16.77 -33.27 12.34
C PHE A 102 -17.06 -32.65 10.96
N TRP A 103 -16.02 -32.16 10.25
CA TRP A 103 -16.15 -31.49 8.94
C TRP A 103 -16.94 -32.30 7.92
N HIS A 104 -16.76 -33.63 7.89
CA HIS A 104 -17.47 -34.52 6.96
C HIS A 104 -18.99 -34.59 7.19
N ARG A 105 -19.50 -34.04 8.30
CA ARG A 105 -20.93 -34.01 8.66
C ARG A 105 -21.58 -32.67 8.38
N ILE A 106 -20.77 -31.64 8.08
CA ILE A 106 -21.29 -30.29 7.88
C ILE A 106 -21.80 -30.18 6.44
N MET A 107 -23.08 -29.84 6.32
CA MET A 107 -23.63 -29.29 5.09
C MET A 107 -23.50 -27.77 5.15
N THR A 108 -22.85 -27.16 4.17
CA THR A 108 -22.77 -25.71 4.04
C THR A 108 -23.81 -25.26 3.02
N GLY A 109 -24.57 -24.23 3.37
CA GLY A 109 -25.50 -23.55 2.47
C GLY A 109 -25.11 -22.09 2.35
N GLU A 110 -25.14 -21.56 1.13
CA GLU A 110 -24.98 -20.13 0.88
C GLU A 110 -26.03 -19.65 -0.12
N GLU A 111 -26.52 -18.44 0.12
CA GLU A 111 -27.40 -17.73 -0.79
C GLU A 111 -26.67 -16.50 -1.33
N LYS A 112 -26.65 -16.37 -2.65
CA LYS A 112 -25.94 -15.28 -3.33
C LYS A 112 -26.80 -14.65 -4.40
N TRP A 113 -26.91 -13.33 -4.36
CA TRP A 113 -27.53 -12.56 -5.43
C TRP A 113 -26.60 -12.49 -6.64
N ILE A 114 -27.10 -12.92 -7.80
CA ILE A 114 -26.43 -12.81 -9.10
C ILE A 114 -27.17 -11.79 -9.95
N HIS A 115 -26.50 -10.70 -10.28
CA HIS A 115 -27.02 -9.67 -11.18
C HIS A 115 -26.86 -10.11 -12.64
N HIS A 116 -27.88 -9.88 -13.46
CA HIS A 116 -27.82 -10.18 -14.90
C HIS A 116 -26.72 -9.36 -15.61
N GLY A 117 -26.54 -8.10 -15.22
CA GLY A 117 -25.44 -7.26 -15.65
C GLY A 117 -24.45 -7.04 -14.52
N ASN A 118 -23.23 -7.57 -14.66
CA ASN A 118 -22.12 -7.31 -13.72
C ASN A 118 -20.91 -6.70 -14.46
N PRO A 119 -21.03 -5.43 -14.93
CA PRO A 119 -19.94 -4.78 -15.65
C PRO A 119 -18.74 -4.57 -14.71
N LYS A 120 -17.65 -5.28 -14.99
CA LYS A 120 -16.37 -5.05 -14.31
C LYS A 120 -15.71 -3.81 -14.90
N ARG A 121 -15.30 -2.87 -14.05
CA ARG A 121 -14.46 -1.74 -14.47
C ARG A 121 -13.13 -2.26 -15.01
N ARG A 122 -12.84 -1.98 -16.28
CA ARG A 122 -11.55 -2.26 -16.90
C ARG A 122 -10.73 -0.98 -16.91
N LYS A 123 -9.42 -1.10 -16.67
CA LYS A 123 -8.47 0.01 -16.80
C LYS A 123 -7.79 -0.11 -18.17
N PRO A 124 -8.22 0.65 -19.19
CA PRO A 124 -7.57 0.62 -20.49
C PRO A 124 -6.19 1.28 -20.40
N TRP A 125 -5.25 0.81 -21.21
CA TRP A 125 -3.99 1.51 -21.45
C TRP A 125 -4.26 2.67 -22.42
N GLY A 126 -3.77 3.87 -22.08
CA GLY A 126 -4.01 5.07 -22.87
C GLY A 126 -2.88 6.08 -22.72
N LYS A 127 -2.80 7.01 -23.67
CA LYS A 127 -1.87 8.13 -23.61
C LYS A 127 -2.31 9.11 -22.51
N PRO A 128 -1.37 9.76 -21.79
CA PRO A 128 -1.70 10.79 -20.82
C PRO A 128 -2.55 11.90 -21.45
N GLY A 129 -3.53 12.42 -20.71
CA GLY A 129 -4.40 13.51 -21.15
C GLY A 129 -5.62 13.09 -21.99
N HIS A 130 -5.72 11.84 -22.42
CA HIS A 130 -6.92 11.34 -23.10
C HIS A 130 -7.95 10.77 -22.12
N ALA A 131 -9.22 11.08 -22.36
CA ALA A 131 -10.32 10.52 -21.60
C ALA A 131 -10.37 9.00 -21.77
N SER A 132 -10.53 8.29 -20.65
CA SER A 132 -10.74 6.84 -20.66
C SER A 132 -12.17 6.50 -21.08
N THR A 133 -12.36 5.31 -21.67
CA THR A 133 -13.70 4.79 -21.96
C THR A 133 -14.54 4.71 -20.68
N SER A 134 -15.71 5.34 -20.69
CA SER A 134 -16.62 5.30 -19.54
C SER A 134 -17.28 3.92 -19.43
N SER A 135 -17.31 3.39 -18.21
CA SER A 135 -18.06 2.17 -17.90
C SER A 135 -19.42 2.53 -17.33
N VAL A 136 -20.48 1.84 -17.76
CA VAL A 136 -21.83 2.00 -17.19
C VAL A 136 -21.80 1.67 -15.70
N LYS A 137 -22.38 2.55 -14.87
CA LYS A 137 -22.52 2.32 -13.42
C LYS A 137 -23.46 1.14 -13.20
N LEU A 138 -23.11 0.26 -12.25
CA LEU A 138 -23.97 -0.85 -11.87
C LEU A 138 -25.32 -0.31 -11.38
N ASN A 139 -26.41 -0.80 -11.97
CA ASN A 139 -27.76 -0.51 -11.49
C ASN A 139 -28.10 -1.44 -10.31
N ILE A 140 -28.20 -0.86 -9.12
CA ILE A 140 -28.52 -1.59 -7.88
C ILE A 140 -29.95 -2.18 -7.89
N HIS A 141 -30.85 -1.62 -8.71
CA HIS A 141 -32.22 -2.09 -8.90
C HIS A 141 -32.39 -2.96 -10.16
N GLY A 142 -31.29 -3.30 -10.85
CA GLY A 142 -31.33 -4.15 -12.03
C GLY A 142 -31.79 -5.57 -11.71
N SER A 143 -32.25 -6.28 -12.74
CA SER A 143 -32.69 -7.67 -12.61
C SER A 143 -31.60 -8.56 -11.99
N LYS A 144 -31.97 -9.27 -10.93
CA LYS A 144 -31.11 -10.18 -10.17
C LYS A 144 -31.84 -11.49 -9.89
N ARG A 145 -31.07 -12.57 -9.75
CA ARG A 145 -31.56 -13.88 -9.32
C ARG A 145 -30.90 -14.26 -8.00
N LEU A 146 -31.63 -14.94 -7.13
CA LEU A 146 -31.07 -15.54 -5.94
C LEU A 146 -30.60 -16.94 -6.28
N LEU A 147 -29.32 -17.23 -6.03
CA LEU A 147 -28.76 -18.56 -6.15
C LEU A 147 -28.61 -19.14 -4.74
N CYS A 148 -29.31 -20.23 -4.45
CA CYS A 148 -29.16 -20.99 -3.21
C CYS A 148 -28.41 -22.29 -3.54
N ILE A 149 -27.25 -22.50 -2.93
CA ILE A 149 -26.45 -23.73 -3.13
C ILE A 149 -26.20 -24.37 -1.77
N TRP A 150 -26.32 -25.68 -1.73
CA TRP A 150 -25.92 -26.52 -0.60
C TRP A 150 -24.84 -27.50 -1.06
N TRP A 151 -23.75 -27.62 -0.30
CA TRP A 151 -22.64 -28.53 -0.63
C TRP A 151 -21.99 -29.13 0.62
N ASN A 152 -21.22 -30.20 0.42
CA ASN A 152 -20.46 -30.91 1.45
C ASN A 152 -19.03 -31.18 0.95
N GLN A 153 -18.11 -31.49 1.86
CA GLN A 153 -16.74 -31.89 1.56
C GLN A 153 -16.64 -33.28 0.89
N ARG A 154 -17.70 -34.10 0.96
CA ARG A 154 -17.76 -35.39 0.25
C ARG A 154 -18.30 -35.16 -1.17
N VAL A 155 -17.37 -34.95 -2.10
CA VAL A 155 -17.52 -35.27 -3.53
C VAL A 155 -16.72 -36.54 -3.78
#